data_AF-A0A9D6VH60-F1
#
_entry.id   AF-A0A9D6VH60-F1
#
_cell.length_a   1.000
_cell.length_b   1.000
_cell.length_c   1.000
_cell.angle_alpha   90.00
_cell.angle_beta   90.00
_cell.angle_gamma   90.00
#
_symmetry.space_group_name_H-M   'P 1'
#
loop_
_entity.id
_entity.type
_entity.pdbx_description
1 polymer ?
#
loop_
_entity_poly.entity_id
_entity_poly.type
_entity_poly.pdbx_seq_one_letter_code
_entity_poly.pdbx_strand_id
1 'polypeptide(L)' 'MLSKEAIEEFKEIYLEEFNEKLSDEEAYNLAVDLLQLVDALLNPDSPVENTF' A
#
# COMPACT_ATOMS: atom_id res chain seq x y z
N MET A 1 10.49 0.04 2.81
CA MET A 1 10.48 0.63 1.45
C MET A 1 10.04 -0.47 0.48
N LEU A 2 8.99 -0.24 -0.30
CA LEU A 2 8.46 -1.24 -1.24
C LEU A 2 9.39 -1.42 -2.45
N SER A 3 9.45 -2.64 -2.99
CA SER A 3 10.20 -2.90 -4.23
C SER A 3 9.43 -2.34 -5.42
N LYS A 4 10.15 -2.03 -6.51
CA LYS A 4 9.52 -1.58 -7.75
C LYS A 4 8.54 -2.61 -8.31
N GLU A 5 8.91 -3.90 -8.26
CA GLU A 5 8.07 -5.01 -8.73
C GLU A 5 6.74 -5.07 -7.96
N ALA A 6 6.77 -4.91 -6.63
CA ALA A 6 5.56 -4.88 -5.82
C ALA A 6 4.65 -3.68 -6.14
N ILE A 7 5.24 -2.53 -6.48
CA ILE A 7 4.46 -1.35 -6.89
C ILE A 7 3.79 -1.56 -8.26
N GLU A 8 4.48 -2.17 -9.22
CA GLU A 8 3.86 -2.47 -10.52
C GLU A 8 2.75 -3.52 -10.40
N GLU A 9 2.97 -4.58 -9.62
CA GLU A 9 1.94 -5.60 -9.35
C GLU A 9 0.71 -4.98 -8.67
N PHE A 10 0.92 -4.09 -7.69
CA PHE A 10 -0.17 -3.35 -7.05
C PHE A 10 -0.97 -2.50 -8.07
N LYS A 11 -0.29 -1.81 -8.99
CA LYS A 11 -0.93 -1.00 -10.04
C LYS A 11 -1.75 -1.86 -11.00
N GLU A 12 -1.25 -3.04 -11.37
CA GLU A 12 -1.95 -3.98 -12.24
C GLU A 12 -3.25 -4.47 -11.58
N ILE A 13 -3.18 -4.90 -10.32
CA ILE A 13 -4.36 -5.35 -9.56
C ILE A 13 -5.36 -4.21 -9.40
N TYR A 14 -4.91 -3.00 -9.04
CA TYR A 14 -5.80 -1.86 -8.86
C TYR A 14 -6.52 -1.48 -10.16
N LEU A 15 -5.81 -1.55 -11.29
CA LEU A 15 -6.42 -1.34 -12.61
C LEU A 15 -7.46 -2.40 -12.95
N GLU A 16 -7.20 -3.68 -12.66
CA GLU A 16 -8.15 -4.76 -12.94
C GLU A 16 -9.44 -4.64 -12.11
N GLU A 17 -9.31 -4.30 -10.83
CA GLU A 17 -10.45 -4.25 -9.89
C GLU A 17 -11.26 -2.95 -10.00
N PHE A 18 -10.60 -1.81 -10.23
CA PHE A 18 -11.24 -0.49 -10.19
C PHE A 18 -11.27 0.20 -11.54
N ASN A 19 -10.58 -0.33 -12.56
CA ASN A 19 -10.44 0.29 -13.89
C ASN A 19 -9.86 1.73 -13.82
N GLU A 20 -9.04 1.98 -12.80
CA GLU A 20 -8.36 3.25 -12.53
C GLU A 20 -6.84 3.09 -12.62
N LYS A 21 -6.15 4.07 -13.21
CA LYS A 21 -4.70 4.05 -13.33
C LYS A 21 -4.07 4.90 -12.23
N LEU A 22 -3.08 4.34 -11.56
CA LEU A 22 -2.28 5.03 -10.56
C LEU A 22 -0.92 5.45 -11.12
N SER A 23 -0.45 6.61 -10.69
CA SER A 23 0.97 6.97 -10.76
C SER A 23 1.79 6.17 -9.74
N ASP A 24 3.11 6.16 -9.91
CA ASP A 24 4.02 5.45 -9.00
C ASP A 24 3.93 6.00 -7.56
N GLU A 25 3.70 7.31 -7.41
CA GLU A 25 3.55 7.96 -6.10
C GLU A 25 2.22 7.56 -5.43
N GLU A 26 1.11 7.60 -6.17
CA GLU A 26 -0.20 7.17 -5.67
C GLU A 26 -0.20 5.69 -5.27
N ALA A 27 0.38 4.84 -6.12
CA ALA A 27 0.49 3.41 -5.84
C ALA A 27 1.34 3.14 -4.58
N TYR A 28 2.44 3.87 -4.41
CA TYR A 28 3.27 3.75 -3.21
C TYR A 28 2.51 4.13 -1.95
N ASN A 29 1.85 5.30 -1.95
CA ASN A 29 1.13 5.79 -0.77
C ASN A 29 -0.01 4.85 -0.38
N LEU A 30 -0.83 4.42 -1.35
CA LEU A 30 -1.93 3.48 -1.09
C LEU A 30 -1.43 2.12 -0.60
N ALA A 31 -0.34 1.60 -1.15
CA ALA A 31 0.23 0.34 -0.70
C ALA A 31 0.80 0.44 0.73
N VAL A 32 1.42 1.57 1.09
CA VAL A 32 1.88 1.82 2.46
C VAL A 32 0.70 1.90 3.42
N ASP A 33 -0.33 2.67 3.09
CA ASP A 33 -1.54 2.81 3.90
C ASP A 33 -2.24 1.45 4.12
N LEU A 34 -2.30 0.62 3.07
CA LEU A 34 -2.85 -0.74 3.16
C LEU A 34 -2.05 -1.61 4.12
N LEU A 35 -0.71 -1.58 4.04
CA LEU A 35 0.14 -2.36 4.94
C LEU A 35 0.02 -1.90 6.39
N GLN A 36 -0.06 -0.59 6.62
CA GLN A 36 -0.30 -0.03 7.96
C GLN A 36 -1.65 -0.47 8.52
N LEU A 37 -2.70 -0.46 7.69
CA LEU A 37 -4.02 -0.94 8.08
C LEU A 37 -3.99 -2.42 8.44
N VAL A 38 -3.36 -3.27 7.61
CA VAL A 38 -3.23 -4.71 7.88
C VAL A 38 -2.44 -4.96 9.16
N ASP A 39 -1.34 -4.23 9.37
CA ASP A 39 -0.55 -4.35 10.61
C ASP A 39 -1.37 -3.96 11.84
N ALA A 40 -2.11 -2.84 11.79
CA ALA A 40 -2.98 -2.41 12.88
C ALA A 40 -4.09 -3.41 13.20
N LEU A 41 -4.62 -4.11 12.19
CA LEU A 41 -5.63 -5.15 12.37
C LEU A 41 -5.05 -6.44 12.97
N LEU A 42 -3.83 -6.82 12.59
CA LEU A 42 -3.20 -8.06 13.04
C LEU A 42 -2.45 -7.91 14.36
N ASN A 43 -1.94 -6.71 14.65
CA ASN A 43 -1.13 -6.38 15.83
C ASN A 43 -1.71 -5.14 16.56
N PRO A 44 -2.87 -5.26 17.24
CA PRO A 44 -3.56 -4.11 17.84
C PRO A 44 -2.78 -3.42 18.98
N ASP A 45 -1.82 -4.11 19.58
CA ASP A 45 -0.94 -3.57 20.63
C ASP A 45 0.39 -3.02 20.07
N SER A 46 0.61 -3.11 18.75
CA SER A 46 1.80 -2.55 18.11
C SER A 46 1.73 -1.02 18.16
N PRO A 47 2.77 -0.32 18.67
CA PRO A 47 2.79 1.13 18.61
C PRO A 47 2.76 1.55 17.14
N VAL A 48 1.74 2.31 16.73
CA VAL A 48 1.68 2.93 15.41
C VAL A 48 2.85 3.89 15.32
N GLU A 49 3.97 3.45 14.75
CA GLU A 49 5.11 4.31 14.48
C GLU A 49 4.72 5.26 13.36
N ASN A 50 4.20 6.44 13.73
CA ASN A 50 4.04 7.59 12.85
C ASN A 50 5.42 8.02 12.35
N THR A 51 5.89 7.38 11.28
CA THR A 51 7.10 7.79 10.55
C THR A 51 6.65 8.53 9.30
N PHE A 52 6.64 9.87 9.42
CA PHE A 52 6.57 10.82 8.32
C PHE A 52 7.99 11.12 7.81
#